data_AF-A0A659QA30-F1
#
_entry.id   AF-A0A659QA30-F1
#
_cell.length_a   1.000
_cell.length_b   1.000
_cell.length_c   1.000
_cell.angle_alpha   90.00
_cell.angle_beta   90.00
_cell.angle_gamma   90.00
#
_symmetry.space_group_name_H-M   'P 1'
#
loop_
_entity.id
_entity.type
_entity.pdbx_description
1 polymer ?
#
loop_
_entity_poly.entity_id
_entity_poly.type
_entity_poly.pdbx_seq_one_letter_code
_entity_poly.pdbx_strand_id
1 'polypeptide(L)' 'MSWLKEVIGTEKAVIAMCHLRALPGDPGFDTKKGKNWVIDRAHDD' A
#
# COMPACT_ATOMS: atom_id res chain seq x y z
N MET A 1 -22.07 -17.92 4.29
CA MET A 1 -21.67 -16.53 3.98
C MET A 1 -20.22 -16.58 3.53
N SER A 2 -19.81 -15.76 2.55
CA SER A 2 -18.41 -15.76 2.12
C SER A 2 -17.56 -14.99 3.14
N TRP A 3 -16.28 -15.36 3.26
CA TRP A 3 -15.32 -14.60 4.06
C TRP A 3 -15.22 -13.13 3.60
N LEU A 4 -15.45 -12.85 2.31
CA LEU A 4 -15.45 -11.50 1.76
C LEU A 4 -16.54 -10.62 2.37
N LYS A 5 -17.76 -11.13 2.50
CA LYS A 5 -18.84 -10.37 3.15
C LYS A 5 -18.58 -10.16 4.65
N GLU A 6 -17.92 -11.11 5.31
CA GLU A 6 -17.60 -11.01 6.74
C GLU A 6 -16.45 -10.02 7.02
N VAL A 7 -15.41 -10.00 6.17
CA VAL A 7 -14.22 -9.15 6.37
C VAL A 7 -14.35 -7.78 5.71
N ILE A 8 -14.89 -7.72 4.49
CA ILE A 8 -14.94 -6.51 3.66
C ILE A 8 -16.33 -5.87 3.63
N GLY A 9 -17.39 -6.62 3.98
CA GLY A 9 -18.77 -6.12 4.02
C GLY A 9 -19.54 -6.23 2.70
N THR A 10 -18.94 -6.79 1.64
CA THR A 10 -19.60 -7.00 0.34
C THR A 10 -19.19 -8.32 -0.32
N GLU A 11 -20.09 -8.92 -1.09
CA GLU A 11 -19.82 -10.14 -1.86
C GLU A 11 -18.98 -9.86 -3.13
N LYS A 12 -18.96 -8.61 -3.60
CA LYS A 12 -18.26 -8.19 -4.84
C LYS A 12 -17.28 -7.07 -4.52
N ALA A 13 -16.18 -7.41 -3.85
CA ALA A 13 -15.14 -6.45 -3.51
C ALA A 13 -14.33 -6.04 -4.75
N VAL A 14 -13.98 -4.76 -4.85
CA VAL A 14 -12.92 -4.27 -5.75
C VAL A 14 -11.63 -4.24 -4.94
N ILE A 15 -10.61 -4.95 -5.42
CA ILE A 15 -9.29 -5.00 -4.77
C ILE A 15 -8.30 -4.36 -5.73
N ALA A 16 -7.66 -3.28 -5.28
CA ALA A 16 -6.60 -2.59 -6.00
C ALA A 16 -5.25 -2.82 -5.31
N MET A 17 -4.17 -2.63 -6.06
CA MET A 17 -2.80 -2.74 -5.58
C MET A 17 -2.04 -1.47 -5.96
N CYS A 18 -1.29 -0.92 -5.01
CA CYS A 18 -0.42 0.23 -5.20
C CYS A 18 1.04 -0.23 -5.07
N HIS A 19 1.90 0.18 -6.00
CA HIS A 19 3.34 -0.08 -5.91
C HIS A 19 3.98 0.99 -5.03
N LEU A 20 4.61 0.57 -3.93
CA LEU A 20 5.40 1.46 -3.10
C LEU A 20 6.86 1.46 -3.57
N ARG A 21 7.52 2.60 -3.36
CA ARG A 21 8.99 2.67 -3.43
C ARG A 21 9.59 1.88 -2.28
N ALA A 22 10.90 1.62 -2.36
CA ALA A 22 11.67 0.91 -1.32
C ALA A 22 11.36 1.47 0.10
N LEU A 23 11.14 0.57 1.05
CA LEU A 23 10.77 0.84 2.44
C LEU A 23 11.98 0.69 3.36
N PRO A 24 11.92 1.19 4.62
CA PRO A 24 13.01 1.01 5.58
C PRO A 24 13.41 -0.46 5.72
N GLY A 25 14.69 -0.75 5.45
CA GLY A 25 15.24 -2.12 5.42
C GLY A 25 15.58 -2.60 4.01
N ASP A 26 14.99 -2.00 2.98
CA ASP A 26 15.32 -2.31 1.58
C ASP A 26 16.63 -1.63 1.15
N PRO A 27 17.46 -2.28 0.30
CA PRO A 27 18.68 -1.68 -0.23
C PRO A 27 18.47 -0.35 -0.96
N GLY A 28 17.27 -0.13 -1.52
CA GLY A 28 16.92 1.08 -2.27
C GLY A 28 16.31 2.20 -1.43
N PHE A 29 16.20 2.05 -0.10
CA PHE A 29 15.54 3.04 0.74
C PHE A 29 16.36 4.33 0.89
N ASP A 30 15.76 5.47 0.50
CA ASP A 30 16.36 6.79 0.69
C ASP A 30 16.12 7.28 2.14
N THR A 31 17.11 7.03 2.99
CA THR A 31 17.07 7.42 4.41
C THR A 31 16.99 8.93 4.63
N LYS A 32 17.41 9.75 3.65
CA LYS A 32 17.32 11.21 3.76
C LYS A 32 15.90 11.71 3.57
N LYS A 33 15.13 11.07 2.68
CA LYS A 33 13.73 11.43 2.41
C LYS A 33 12.77 10.78 3.40
N GLY A 34 13.13 9.61 3.91
CA GLY A 34 12.36 8.92 4.94
C GLY A 34 11.06 8.30 4.43
N LYS A 35 10.35 7.64 5.35
CA LYS A 35 9.13 6.86 5.04
C LYS A 35 7.98 7.74 4.53
N ASN A 36 7.78 8.93 5.09
CA ASN A 36 6.67 9.81 4.70
C ASN A 36 6.73 10.15 3.21
N TRP A 37 7.93 10.41 2.68
CA TRP A 37 8.12 10.66 1.26
C TRP A 37 7.70 9.48 0.38
N VAL A 38 7.87 8.23 0.83
CA VAL A 38 7.40 7.04 0.10
C VAL A 38 5.87 7.02 0.01
N ILE A 39 5.20 7.39 1.10
CA ILE A 39 3.73 7.48 1.15
C ILE A 39 3.23 8.62 0.26
N ASP A 40 3.88 9.79 0.33
CA ASP A 40 3.53 10.93 -0.51
C ASP A 40 3.68 10.60 -2.01
N ARG A 41 4.76 9.90 -2.39
CA ARG A 41 4.95 9.43 -3.77
C ARG A 41 3.89 8.43 -4.21
N ALA A 42 3.47 7.53 -3.33
CA ALA A 42 2.42 6.55 -3.64
C ALA A 42 1.04 7.19 -3.88
N HIS A 43 0.80 8.36 -3.30
CA HIS A 43 -0.42 9.14 -3.54
C HIS A 43 -0.33 9.96 -4.83
N ASP A 44 0.88 10.38 -5.23
CA ASP A 44 1.15 11.17 -6.44
C ASP A 44 1.26 10.32 -7.73
N ASP A 45 1.51 9.00 -7.62
CA ASP A 45 1.65 8.05 -8.73
C ASP A 45 0.29 7.52 -9.23
#